data_AF-A0A9W9TLQ2-F1
#
_entry.id   AF-A0A9W9TLQ2-F1
#
_cell.length_a   1.000
_cell.length_b   1.000
_cell.length_c   1.000
_cell.angle_alpha   90.00
_cell.angle_beta   90.00
_cell.angle_gamma   90.00
#
_symmetry.space_group_name_H-M   'P 1'
#
loop_
_entity.id
_entity.type
_entity.pdbx_description
1 polymer ?
#
loop_
_entity_poly.entity_id
_entity_poly.type
_entity_poly.pdbx_seq_one_letter_code
_entity_poly.pdbx_strand_id
1 'polypeptide(L)' 'MPESSTYDENHGKTWQKAERKFTHKPASEFYDPCQDFADRSLKCLKRNNFDREMCGDYFQAYRDCKKNWLNQKKGVNNPN' A
#
# COMPACT_ATOMS: atom_id res chain seq x y z
N MET A 1 50.46 -2.81 21.12
CA MET A 1 49.54 -2.41 20.04
C MET A 1 48.17 -3.03 20.30
N PRO A 2 47.19 -2.26 20.79
CA PRO A 2 45.76 -2.57 20.65
C PRO A 2 45.03 -1.34 20.06
N GLU A 3 43.84 -1.36 19.49
CA GLU A 3 42.87 -2.38 19.17
C GLU A 3 41.83 -1.69 18.28
N SER A 4 41.58 -2.33 17.14
CA SER A 4 40.70 -1.93 16.06
C SER A 4 39.26 -2.39 16.37
N SER A 5 38.49 -1.68 17.21
CA SER A 5 37.11 -2.12 17.57
C SER A 5 36.14 -1.01 18.01
N THR A 6 36.20 0.22 17.48
CA THR A 6 35.23 1.29 17.84
C THR A 6 34.11 1.53 16.82
N TYR A 7 34.07 0.77 15.71
CA TYR A 7 33.12 0.98 14.60
C TYR A 7 31.85 0.12 14.66
N ASP A 8 31.72 -0.80 15.61
CA ASP A 8 30.59 -1.74 15.68
C ASP A 8 29.46 -1.25 16.61
N GLU A 9 29.81 -0.53 17.68
CA GLU A 9 28.84 -0.16 18.71
C GLU A 9 27.95 1.04 18.35
N ASN A 10 28.39 1.86 17.40
CA ASN A 10 27.64 3.02 16.92
C ASN A 10 26.58 2.62 15.89
N HIS A 11 26.87 1.62 15.05
CA HIS A 11 25.93 1.10 14.06
C HIS A 11 24.71 0.45 14.72
N GLY A 12 24.88 -0.32 15.79
CA GLY A 12 23.75 -0.92 16.51
C GLY A 12 22.75 0.11 17.09
N LYS A 13 23.26 1.24 17.59
CA LYS A 13 22.44 2.31 18.21
C LYS A 13 21.67 3.12 17.15
N THR A 14 22.24 3.31 15.96
CA THR A 14 21.54 3.99 14.85
C THR A 14 20.43 3.11 14.26
N TRP A 15 20.68 1.80 14.12
CA TRP A 15 19.68 0.83 13.66
C TRP A 15 18.52 0.67 14.65
N GLN A 16 18.76 0.56 15.96
CA GLN A 16 17.68 0.51 16.97
C GLN A 16 16.80 1.77 16.97
N LYS A 17 17.38 2.95 16.74
CA LYS A 17 16.63 4.21 16.65
C LYS A 17 15.84 4.32 15.35
N ALA A 18 16.36 3.75 14.25
CA ALA A 18 15.65 3.65 12.98
C ALA A 18 14.49 2.65 13.07
N GLU A 19 14.69 1.49 13.69
CA GLU A 19 13.71 0.42 13.82
C GLU A 19 12.41 0.91 14.48
N ARG A 20 12.50 1.60 15.62
CA ARG A 20 11.32 2.20 16.28
C ARG A 20 10.57 3.17 15.37
N LYS A 21 11.27 3.90 14.50
CA LYS A 21 10.64 4.81 13.52
C LYS A 21 9.99 4.06 12.36
N PHE A 22 10.41 2.85 12.04
CA PHE A 22 9.79 2.00 11.02
C PHE A 22 8.61 1.19 11.57
N THR A 23 8.68 0.72 12.82
CA THR A 23 7.58 -0.04 13.47
C THR A 23 6.33 0.81 13.69
N HIS A 24 6.48 2.12 13.88
CA HIS A 24 5.39 3.07 14.13
C HIS A 24 4.98 3.90 12.92
N LYS A 25 5.46 3.58 11.71
CA LYS A 25 4.90 4.25 10.52
C LYS A 25 3.45 3.82 10.38
N PRO A 26 2.46 4.73 10.41
CA PRO A 26 1.14 4.38 9.93
C PRO A 26 1.32 3.89 8.49
N ALA A 27 0.76 2.71 8.18
CA ALA A 27 0.66 2.25 6.80
C ALA A 27 0.10 3.43 5.99
N SER A 28 0.86 3.89 4.99
CA SER A 28 0.64 5.10 4.18
C SER A 28 -0.73 5.75 4.38
N GLU A 29 -0.76 6.98 4.91
CA GLU A 29 -1.96 7.76 5.31
C GLU A 29 -3.05 7.98 4.24
N PHE A 30 -2.91 7.39 3.06
CA PHE A 30 -3.94 7.27 2.04
C PHE A 30 -4.19 5.79 1.76
N TYR A 31 -4.97 5.15 2.63
CA TYR A 31 -5.55 3.85 2.31
C TYR A 31 -6.65 4.07 1.28
N ASP A 32 -6.30 4.00 0.01
CA ASP A 32 -7.29 3.98 -1.07
C ASP A 32 -8.08 2.68 -0.94
N PRO A 33 -9.38 2.70 -0.56
CA PRO A 33 -10.17 1.47 -0.44
C PRO A 33 -10.31 0.72 -1.76
N CYS A 34 -9.93 1.37 -2.87
CA CYS A 34 -9.95 0.82 -4.22
C CYS A 34 -8.59 0.25 -4.67
N GLN A 35 -7.56 0.34 -3.84
CA GLN A 35 -6.22 -0.12 -4.18
C GLN A 35 -6.16 -1.64 -4.39
N ASP A 36 -6.93 -2.42 -3.62
CA ASP A 36 -7.00 -3.88 -3.78
C ASP A 36 -7.61 -4.26 -5.14
N PHE A 37 -8.68 -3.58 -5.55
CA PHE A 37 -9.30 -3.78 -6.87
C PHE A 37 -8.36 -3.36 -8.01
N ALA A 38 -7.61 -2.26 -7.83
CA ALA A 38 -6.60 -1.83 -8.78
C ALA A 38 -5.48 -2.88 -8.93
N ASP A 39 -4.96 -3.40 -7.81
CA ASP A 39 -3.92 -4.44 -7.81
C ASP A 39 -4.39 -5.73 -8.49
N ARG A 40 -5.66 -6.14 -8.26
CA ARG A 40 -6.27 -7.27 -8.96
C ARG A 40 -6.36 -7.05 -10.47
N SER A 41 -6.78 -5.86 -10.92
CA SER A 41 -6.80 -5.53 -12.35
C SER A 41 -5.41 -5.58 -12.98
N LEU A 42 -4.39 -5.09 -12.27
CA LEU A 42 -2.99 -5.12 -12.69
C LEU A 42 -2.44 -6.55 -12.74
N LYS A 43 -2.80 -7.41 -11.77
CA LYS A 43 -2.45 -8.84 -11.78
C LYS A 43 -3.10 -9.58 -12.94
N CYS A 44 -4.32 -9.22 -13.32
CA CYS A 44 -4.98 -9.78 -14.50
C CYS A 44 -4.28 -9.35 -15.80
N LEU A 45 -3.95 -8.07 -15.94
CA LEU A 45 -3.20 -7.56 -17.10
C LEU A 45 -1.84 -8.24 -17.24
N LYS A 46 -1.08 -8.38 -16.15
CA LYS A 46 0.24 -9.05 -16.16
C LYS A 46 0.16 -10.53 -16.61
N ARG A 47 -0.97 -11.20 -16.36
CA ARG A 47 -1.17 -12.60 -16.76
C ARG A 47 -1.68 -12.76 -18.19
N ASN A 48 -2.42 -11.78 -18.69
CA ASN A 48 -3.06 -11.83 -20.02
C ASN A 48 -2.38 -10.89 -21.02
N ASN A 49 -1.08 -10.64 -20.87
CA ASN A 49 -0.30 -9.80 -21.79
C ASN A 49 -0.89 -8.38 -22.02
N PHE A 50 -1.44 -7.80 -20.96
CA PHE A 50 -2.14 -6.51 -20.95
C PHE A 50 -3.44 -6.46 -21.77
N ASP A 51 -4.05 -7.62 -22.03
CA ASP A 51 -5.39 -7.69 -22.60
C ASP A 51 -6.42 -7.15 -21.61
N ARG A 52 -7.07 -6.05 -22.01
CA ARG A 52 -8.06 -5.33 -21.20
C ARG A 52 -9.45 -5.96 -21.29
N GLU A 53 -9.75 -6.66 -22.38
CA GLU A 53 -11.08 -7.26 -22.59
C GLU A 53 -11.28 -8.42 -21.60
N MET A 54 -10.25 -9.23 -21.39
CA MET A 54 -10.25 -10.33 -20.42
C MET A 54 -10.33 -9.86 -18.96
N CYS A 55 -9.96 -8.61 -18.68
CA CYS A 55 -9.91 -8.06 -17.33
C CYS A 55 -11.04 -7.05 -17.04
N GLY A 56 -12.06 -6.98 -17.90
CA GLY A 56 -13.19 -6.04 -17.80
C GLY A 56 -13.84 -6.00 -16.42
N ASP A 57 -14.09 -7.17 -15.82
CA ASP A 57 -14.73 -7.30 -14.51
C ASP A 57 -13.91 -6.65 -13.39
N TYR A 58 -12.58 -6.76 -13.44
CA TYR A 58 -11.69 -6.13 -12.46
C TYR A 58 -11.71 -4.59 -12.58
N PHE A 59 -11.78 -4.07 -13.81
CA PHE A 59 -11.92 -2.63 -14.02
C PHE A 59 -13.29 -2.12 -13.58
N GLN A 60 -14.34 -2.92 -13.77
CA GLN A 60 -15.68 -2.59 -13.31
C GLN A 60 -15.72 -2.51 -11.78
N ALA A 61 -15.17 -3.49 -11.08
CA ALA A 61 -15.06 -3.48 -9.63
C ALA A 61 -14.27 -2.26 -9.09
N TYR A 62 -13.18 -1.87 -9.76
CA TYR A 62 -12.44 -0.65 -9.42
C TYR A 62 -13.26 0.63 -9.61
N ARG A 63 -14.02 0.73 -10.71
CA ARG A 63 -14.93 1.86 -10.97
C ARG A 63 -16.04 1.95 -9.93
N ASP A 64 -16.63 0.82 -9.58
CA ASP A 64 -17.70 0.75 -8.59
C ASP A 64 -17.20 1.11 -7.19
N CYS A 65 -16.01 0.62 -6.81
CA CYS A 65 -15.35 1.05 -5.59
C CYS A 65 -15.13 2.56 -5.58
N LYS A 66 -14.59 3.14 -6.66
CA LYS A 66 -14.29 4.58 -6.73
C LYS A 66 -15.56 5.41 -6.68
N LYS A 67 -16.63 4.96 -7.34
CA LYS A 67 -17.96 5.58 -7.28
C LYS A 67 -18.50 5.55 -5.85
N ASN A 68 -18.45 4.39 -5.19
CA ASN A 68 -18.90 4.25 -3.81
C ASN A 68 -18.07 5.12 -2.85
N TRP A 69 -16.76 5.18 -3.03
CA TRP A 69 -15.88 6.01 -2.21
C TRP A 69 -16.17 7.51 -2.39
N LEU A 70 -16.39 7.98 -3.61
CA LEU A 70 -16.81 9.36 -3.86
C LEU A 70 -18.19 9.64 -3.25
N ASN A 71 -19.12 8.68 -3.28
CA ASN A 71 -20.43 8.80 -2.66
C ASN A 71 -20.35 8.84 -1.13
N GLN A 72 -19.49 8.00 -0.52
CA GLN A 72 -19.18 8.03 0.91
C GLN A 72 -18.57 9.38 1.31
N LYS A 73 -17.60 9.90 0.54
CA LYS A 73 -16.98 11.21 0.78
C LYS A 73 -17.96 12.38 0.64
N LYS A 74 -19.00 12.22 -0.19
CA LYS A 74 -20.09 13.19 -0.36
C LYS A 74 -21.20 13.07 0.70
N GLY A 75 -21.07 12.18 1.68
CA GLY A 75 -21.99 12.07 2.82
C GLY A 75 -23.27 11.26 2.59
N VAL A 76 -23.30 10.35 1.59
CA VAL A 76 -24.52 9.58 1.25
C VAL A 76 -24.60 8.22 1.95
N ASN A 77 -23.55 7.75 2.63
CA ASN A 77 -23.55 6.41 3.22
C ASN A 77 -23.25 6.46 4.72
N ASN A 78 -24.28 6.78 5.50
CA ASN A 78 -24.43 6.27 6.85
C ASN A 78 -25.21 4.95 6.75
N PRO A 79 -24.58 3.77 6.86
CA PRO A 79 -25.35 2.56 7.15
C PRO A 79 -25.75 2.62 8.63
N ASN A 80 -27.00 3.02 8.90
CA ASN A 80 -27.70 2.62 10.13
C ASN A 80 -28.19 1.19 9.94
#